data_AF-A0A1G5AWF7-F1
#
_entry.id   AF-A0A1G5AWF7-F1
#
_cell.length_a   1.000
_cell.length_b   1.000
_cell.length_c   1.000
_cell.angle_alpha   90.00
_cell.angle_beta   90.00
_cell.angle_gamma   90.00
#
_symmetry.space_group_name_H-M   'P 1'
#
loop_
_entity.id
_entity.type
_entity.pdbx_description
1 polymer ?
#
loop_
_entity_poly.entity_id
_entity_poly.type
_entity_poly.pdbx_seq_one_letter_code
_entity_poly.pdbx_strand_id
1 'polypeptide(L)'
;MATMSKNSGTSDTLRSGAIFTVSDDRTRALANATETWFAAATECQREMMSFVSMRLEKDAETTREMMGCRNVADVTAIQSRWMEDTLRDYNSEIGKLMTICTKSLNGDGRTR
;
A
#
# COMPACT_ATOMS: atom_id res chain seq x y z
N MET A 1 17.71 -21.95 69.22
CA MET A 1 16.66 -22.70 68.52
C MET A 1 15.97 -21.72 67.58
N ALA A 2 16.36 -21.70 66.30
CA ALA A 2 15.85 -20.73 65.31
C ALA A 2 14.79 -21.40 64.44
N THR A 3 13.58 -20.85 64.43
CA THR A 3 12.50 -21.30 63.53
C THR A 3 12.66 -20.63 62.18
N MET A 4 12.96 -21.44 61.15
CA MET A 4 13.02 -20.99 59.76
C MET A 4 11.60 -20.88 59.19
N SER A 5 11.21 -19.67 58.80
CA SER A 5 10.01 -19.38 58.01
C SER A 5 10.18 -19.90 56.59
N LYS A 6 9.24 -20.72 56.11
CA LYS A 6 9.28 -21.34 54.77
C LYS A 6 8.02 -20.99 53.99
N ASN A 7 8.05 -19.83 53.34
CA ASN A 7 7.02 -19.40 52.41
C ASN A 7 7.72 -18.77 51.19
N SER A 8 7.72 -19.45 50.05
CA SER A 8 7.85 -18.83 48.72
C SER A 8 7.99 -19.92 47.67
N GLY A 9 7.15 -19.89 46.63
CA GLY A 9 7.44 -20.62 45.40
C GLY A 9 6.27 -21.28 44.68
N THR A 10 5.09 -20.65 44.57
CA THR A 10 4.06 -21.14 43.64
C THR A 10 3.29 -20.07 42.84
N SER A 11 3.66 -18.77 42.92
CA SER A 11 2.93 -17.72 42.16
C SER A 11 3.60 -17.21 40.89
N ASP A 12 4.90 -17.47 40.65
CA ASP A 12 5.60 -16.87 39.50
C ASP A 12 5.43 -17.63 38.18
N THR A 13 5.01 -18.89 38.21
CA THR A 13 4.92 -19.72 36.99
C THR A 13 3.69 -19.39 36.12
N LEU A 14 2.61 -18.87 36.71
CA LEU A 14 1.39 -18.52 35.96
C LEU A 14 1.52 -17.20 35.19
N ARG A 15 2.41 -16.30 35.62
CA ARG A 15 2.69 -15.04 34.90
C ARG A 15 3.58 -15.26 33.68
N SER A 16 4.47 -16.24 33.73
CA SER A 16 5.39 -16.56 32.62
C SER A 16 4.69 -17.21 31.43
N GLY A 17 3.70 -18.08 31.64
CA GLY A 17 2.95 -18.72 30.55
C GLY A 17 2.09 -17.74 29.74
N ALA A 18 1.47 -16.76 30.42
CA ALA A 18 0.66 -15.72 29.77
C ALA A 18 1.50 -14.70 29.01
N ILE A 19 2.74 -14.42 29.43
CA ILE A 19 3.65 -13.51 28.71
C ILE A 19 4.22 -14.21 27.46
N PHE A 20 4.50 -15.51 27.53
CA PHE A 20 5.04 -16.27 26.39
C PHE A 20 4.02 -16.45 25.26
N THR A 21 2.76 -16.77 25.55
CA THR A 21 1.71 -16.90 24.52
C THR A 21 1.29 -15.56 23.93
N VAL A 22 1.20 -14.50 24.75
CA VAL A 22 0.93 -13.13 24.28
C VAL A 22 2.08 -12.58 23.42
N SER A 23 3.30 -13.10 23.58
CA SER A 23 4.45 -12.74 22.74
C SER A 23 4.39 -13.42 21.37
N ASP A 24 3.99 -14.69 21.29
CA ASP A 24 3.92 -15.42 20.01
C ASP A 24 2.81 -14.86 19.10
N ASP A 25 1.61 -14.63 19.65
CA ASP A 25 0.47 -14.06 18.89
C ASP A 25 0.78 -12.64 18.37
N ARG A 26 1.44 -11.82 19.19
CA ARG A 26 1.83 -10.45 18.81
C ARG A 26 2.94 -10.45 17.76
N THR A 27 3.90 -11.36 17.88
CA THR A 27 4.99 -11.49 16.90
C THR A 27 4.45 -11.97 15.56
N ARG A 28 3.50 -12.91 15.57
CA ARG A 28 2.81 -13.42 14.38
C ARG A 28 1.94 -12.35 13.71
N ALA A 29 1.19 -11.58 14.50
CA ALA A 29 0.41 -10.45 13.99
C ALA A 29 1.31 -9.39 13.34
N LEU A 30 2.45 -9.05 13.96
CA LEU A 30 3.42 -8.12 13.39
C LEU A 30 4.04 -8.64 12.08
N ALA A 31 4.39 -9.93 12.03
CA ALA A 31 4.92 -10.56 10.81
C ALA A 31 3.89 -10.51 9.66
N ASN A 32 2.63 -10.86 9.93
CA ASN A 32 1.55 -10.81 8.94
C ASN A 32 1.27 -9.38 8.46
N ALA A 33 1.28 -8.41 9.37
CA ALA A 33 1.12 -7.00 9.02
C ALA A 33 2.27 -6.50 8.14
N THR A 34 3.50 -6.92 8.45
CA THR A 34 4.70 -6.60 7.68
C THR A 34 4.64 -7.19 6.27
N GLU A 35 4.25 -8.47 6.15
CA GLU A 35 4.05 -9.15 4.86
C GLU A 35 2.97 -8.46 4.02
N THR A 36 1.82 -8.15 4.64
CA THR A 36 0.71 -7.44 3.98
C THR A 36 1.14 -6.06 3.49
N TRP A 37 1.93 -5.34 4.28
CA TRP A 37 2.48 -4.04 3.89
C TRP A 37 3.47 -4.15 2.74
N PHE A 38 4.39 -5.13 2.75
CA PHE A 38 5.32 -5.34 1.63
C PHE A 38 4.60 -5.73 0.34
N ALA A 39 3.55 -6.56 0.43
CA ALA A 39 2.71 -6.88 -0.71
C ALA A 39 2.01 -5.63 -1.27
N ALA A 40 1.44 -4.80 -0.39
CA ALA A 40 0.83 -3.51 -0.75
C ALA A 40 1.80 -2.57 -1.46
N ALA A 41 3.00 -2.42 -0.89
CA ALA A 41 4.04 -1.53 -1.40
C ALA A 41 4.52 -1.99 -2.78
N THR A 42 4.73 -3.29 -2.96
CA THR A 42 5.13 -3.88 -4.24
C THR A 42 4.05 -3.66 -5.31
N GLU A 43 2.79 -3.87 -4.96
CA GLU A 43 1.67 -3.66 -5.89
C GLU A 43 1.49 -2.18 -6.24
N CYS A 44 1.62 -1.28 -5.26
CA CYS A 44 1.63 0.17 -5.48
C CYS A 44 2.76 0.60 -6.42
N GLN A 45 3.97 0.09 -6.22
CA GLN A 45 5.11 0.37 -7.08
C GLN A 45 4.88 -0.14 -8.51
N ARG A 46 4.28 -1.33 -8.66
CA ARG A 46 3.93 -1.90 -9.97
C ARG A 46 2.92 -1.01 -10.70
N GLU A 47 1.86 -0.57 -10.03
CA GLU A 47 0.86 0.33 -10.62
C GLU A 47 1.45 1.70 -10.98
N MET A 48 2.30 2.28 -10.12
CA MET A 48 3.00 3.51 -10.45
C MET A 48 3.85 3.39 -11.71
N MET A 49 4.61 2.29 -11.87
CA MET A 49 5.39 2.06 -13.09
C MET A 49 4.49 1.88 -14.33
N SER A 50 3.39 1.15 -14.18
CA SER A 50 2.38 0.97 -15.23
C SER A 50 1.79 2.31 -15.69
N PHE A 51 1.43 3.17 -14.74
CA PHE A 51 0.88 4.49 -15.00
C PHE A 51 1.88 5.41 -15.71
N VAL A 52 3.13 5.45 -15.24
CA VAL A 52 4.18 6.25 -15.87
C VAL A 52 4.41 5.79 -17.31
N SER A 53 4.47 4.48 -17.54
CA SER A 53 4.62 3.93 -18.88
C SER A 53 3.46 4.35 -19.81
N MET A 54 2.21 4.17 -19.36
CA MET A 54 1.03 4.60 -20.11
C MET A 54 1.05 6.11 -20.41
N ARG A 55 1.45 6.94 -19.43
CA ARG A 55 1.43 8.39 -19.60
C ARG A 55 2.48 8.86 -20.61
N LEU A 56 3.67 8.26 -20.57
CA LEU A 56 4.75 8.53 -21.54
C LEU A 56 4.34 8.14 -22.96
N GLU A 57 3.64 7.03 -23.14
CA GLU A 57 3.13 6.60 -24.45
C GLU A 57 2.12 7.62 -25.01
N LYS A 58 1.14 8.04 -24.20
CA LYS A 58 0.17 9.09 -24.57
C LYS A 58 0.82 10.44 -24.84
N ASP A 59 1.85 10.82 -24.09
CA ASP A 59 2.60 12.06 -24.34
C ASP A 59 3.38 12.00 -25.66
N ALA A 60 3.98 10.86 -25.97
CA ALA A 60 4.67 10.66 -27.24
C ALA A 60 3.69 10.69 -28.43
N GLU A 61 2.51 10.10 -28.29
CA GLU A 61 1.43 10.19 -29.29
C GLU A 61 0.97 11.62 -29.50
N THR A 62 0.68 12.34 -28.42
CA THR A 62 0.26 13.75 -28.47
C THR A 62 1.31 14.62 -29.15
N THR A 63 2.58 14.43 -28.79
CA THR A 63 3.71 15.17 -29.39
C THR A 63 3.82 14.89 -30.89
N ARG A 64 3.67 13.62 -31.31
CA ARG A 64 3.65 13.25 -32.73
C ARG A 64 2.47 13.87 -33.46
N GLU A 65 1.29 13.90 -32.85
CA GLU A 65 0.11 14.54 -33.42
C GLU A 65 0.33 16.04 -33.62
N MET A 66 0.83 16.73 -32.59
CA MET A 66 1.14 18.17 -32.65
C MET A 66 2.19 18.49 -33.73
N MET A 67 3.23 17.67 -33.88
CA MET A 67 4.26 17.85 -34.91
C MET A 67 3.70 17.67 -36.34
N GLY A 68 2.60 16.94 -36.49
CA GLY A 68 1.91 16.76 -37.77
C GLY A 68 1.01 17.94 -38.18
N CYS A 69 0.71 18.86 -37.26
CA CYS A 69 -0.19 19.98 -37.52
C CYS A 69 0.46 21.08 -38.37
N ARG A 70 -0.29 21.57 -39.37
CA ARG A 70 0.11 22.73 -40.19
C ARG A 70 -0.41 24.06 -39.66
N ASN A 71 -1.35 24.04 -38.71
CA ASN A 71 -1.98 25.23 -38.15
C ASN A 71 -2.01 25.19 -36.61
N VAL A 72 -2.05 26.37 -35.98
CA VAL A 72 -2.02 26.52 -34.51
C VAL A 72 -3.37 26.17 -33.85
N ALA A 73 -4.47 26.26 -34.58
CA ALA A 73 -5.80 25.90 -34.06
C ALA A 73 -5.90 24.39 -33.77
N ASP A 74 -5.35 23.55 -34.65
CA ASP A 74 -5.26 22.11 -34.49
C ASP A 74 -4.41 21.75 -33.28
N VAL A 75 -3.27 22.43 -33.09
CA VAL A 75 -2.41 22.27 -31.89
C VAL A 75 -3.19 22.61 -30.61
N THR A 76 -3.99 23.68 -30.63
CA THR A 76 -4.81 24.08 -29.48
C THR A 76 -5.88 23.03 -29.15
N ALA A 77 -6.51 22.46 -30.18
CA ALA A 77 -7.48 21.38 -29.99
C ALA A 77 -6.82 20.12 -29.40
N ILE A 78 -5.63 19.73 -29.88
CA ILE A 78 -4.86 18.62 -29.33
C ILE A 78 -4.48 18.89 -27.88
N GLN A 79 -4.00 20.11 -27.57
CA GLN A 79 -3.62 20.50 -26.21
C GLN A 79 -4.80 20.42 -25.23
N SER A 80 -6.01 20.83 -25.66
CA SER A 80 -7.22 20.75 -24.84
C SER A 80 -7.58 19.30 -24.52
N ARG A 81 -7.60 18.41 -25.53
CA ARG A 81 -7.87 16.98 -25.32
C ARG A 81 -6.83 16.33 -24.41
N TRP A 82 -5.55 16.63 -24.65
CA TRP A 82 -4.45 16.15 -23.81
C TRP A 82 -4.65 16.52 -22.33
N MET A 83 -5.11 17.74 -22.06
CA MET A 83 -5.35 18.21 -20.70
C MET A 83 -6.51 17.46 -20.03
N GLU A 84 -7.63 17.29 -20.73
CA GLU A 84 -8.78 16.51 -20.24
C GLU A 84 -8.40 15.05 -19.97
N ASP A 85 -7.68 14.44 -20.90
CA ASP A 85 -7.22 13.05 -20.80
C ASP A 85 -6.23 12.88 -19.65
N THR A 86 -5.29 13.82 -19.48
CA THR A 86 -4.34 13.83 -18.37
C THR A 86 -5.08 13.86 -17.03
N LEU A 87 -6.01 14.79 -16.84
CA LEU A 87 -6.76 14.90 -15.59
C LEU A 87 -7.56 13.63 -15.30
N ARG A 88 -8.20 13.05 -16.31
CA ARG A 88 -8.96 11.80 -16.17
C ARG A 88 -8.06 10.64 -15.77
N ASP A 89 -6.91 10.51 -16.42
CA ASP A 89 -5.94 9.44 -16.15
C ASP A 89 -5.39 9.52 -14.72
N TYR A 90 -4.98 10.71 -14.27
CA TYR A 90 -4.49 10.92 -12.89
C TYR A 90 -5.57 10.62 -11.84
N ASN A 91 -6.80 11.09 -12.05
CA ASN A 91 -7.91 10.81 -11.13
C ASN A 91 -8.20 9.30 -11.05
N SER A 92 -8.21 8.62 -12.18
CA SER A 92 -8.37 7.16 -12.23
C SER A 92 -7.25 6.46 -11.47
N GLU A 93 -6.00 6.91 -11.64
CA GLU A 93 -4.85 6.27 -11.00
C GLU A 93 -4.85 6.45 -9.48
N ILE A 94 -5.17 7.65 -8.98
CA ILE A 94 -5.34 7.89 -7.55
C ILE A 94 -6.39 6.93 -6.95
N GLY A 95 -7.49 6.69 -7.67
CA GLY A 95 -8.51 5.72 -7.24
C GLY A 95 -7.98 4.29 -7.13
N LYS A 96 -7.12 3.85 -8.06
CA LYS A 96 -6.48 2.52 -7.99
C LYS A 96 -5.52 2.42 -6.81
N LEU A 97 -4.66 3.41 -6.61
CA LEU A 97 -3.71 3.43 -5.50
C LEU A 97 -4.43 3.40 -4.15
N MET A 98 -5.49 4.21 -3.99
CA MET A 98 -6.34 4.19 -2.79
C MET A 98 -6.98 2.83 -2.56
N THR A 99 -7.39 2.15 -3.64
CA THR A 99 -7.95 0.79 -3.56
C THR A 99 -6.90 -0.22 -3.09
N ILE A 100 -5.67 -0.14 -3.59
CA ILE A 100 -4.56 -1.02 -3.16
C ILE A 100 -4.26 -0.81 -1.68
N CYS A 101 -4.07 0.44 -1.25
CA CYS A 101 -3.80 0.76 0.15
C CYS A 101 -4.94 0.31 1.07
N THR A 102 -6.19 0.56 0.69
CA THR A 102 -7.36 0.20 1.51
C THR A 102 -7.54 -1.32 1.62
N LYS A 103 -7.27 -2.07 0.55
CA LYS A 103 -7.30 -3.55 0.58
C LYS A 103 -6.29 -4.10 1.58
N SER A 104 -5.09 -3.53 1.63
CA SER A 104 -4.05 -3.95 2.57
C SER A 104 -4.40 -3.63 4.02
N LEU A 105 -5.09 -2.52 4.28
CA LEU A 105 -5.58 -2.17 5.62
C LEU A 105 -6.73 -3.09 6.08
N ASN A 106 -7.61 -3.50 5.17
CA ASN A 106 -8.76 -4.36 5.48
C ASN A 106 -8.42 -5.86 5.52
N GLY A 107 -7.19 -6.25 5.12
CA GLY A 107 -6.70 -7.63 5.18
C GLY A 107 -6.61 -8.22 6.59
N ASP A 108 -6.67 -7.37 7.63
CA ASP A 108 -6.63 -7.75 9.05
C ASP A 108 -8.01 -8.22 9.60
N GLY A 109 -9.06 -8.22 8.78
CA GLY A 109 -10.44 -8.52 9.21
C GLY A 109 -10.92 -9.96 9.02
N ARG A 110 -10.12 -10.88 8.47
CA ARG A 110 -10.58 -12.24 8.10
C ARG A 110 -10.20 -13.33 9.12
N THR A 111 -10.42 -13.04 10.40
CA THR A 111 -10.43 -14.04 11.49
C THR A 111 -11.63 -13.78 12.41
N ARG A 112 -12.82 -14.11 11.92
CA ARG A 112 -13.97 -14.46 12.75
C ARG A 112 -14.73 -15.62 12.13
#